data_AF-A0A2M7U5S2-F1
#
_entry.id   AF-A0A2M7U5S2-F1
#
_cell.length_a   1.000
_cell.length_b   1.000
_cell.length_c   1.000
_cell.angle_alpha   90.00
_cell.angle_beta   90.00
_cell.angle_gamma   90.00
#
_symmetry.space_group_name_H-M   'P 1'
#
loop_
_entity.id
_entity.type
_entity.pdbx_description
1 polymer ?
#
loop_
_entity_poly.entity_id
_entity_poly.type
_entity_poly.pdbx_seq_one_letter_code
_entity_poly.pdbx_strand_id
1 'polypeptide(L)'
;MLFDSKEPPIVISIGGSLLVTDKGIDTRFLKNLNTFIRKYIKRGKRFFLVAGGGVTARKYRDAGKDVVGGMSMDDLDWIGIHATRLNAHLLRTIFEDIAHPRIIENYDKKLRNWKESLVIGAGWKPGWSTDYDAVILARDYGANLIINLSNIDWVYDKDPRKYKDAVVIEKLTWGELEHIVGTEWTPGINAPFDPIAAQLARKLRLTVIVANGEDLDNIENIIEGDGFKGTVIQPYRIDASFYDRDYYIGDKDRYRFGRKASLIGKLLRRIAIYYRAMIIRIFLKPKNCLDVGCGTGELVSILRKTGIDAYGVEISEHALELADKSVRPFLRNGNIVDLPFETNSFDLVLTFDVLEHLERGKIKKAIDETIRVSKKTIMHKIYTKENIWIRLFHSKDFSHLSIFTKNFWKRKFMEHPDAALQRNSIFHLPRIMESIFLLKKK
;
A
#
# COMPACT_ATOMS: atom_id res chain seq x y z
N MET A 1 -1.25 -31.12 -5.60
CA MET A 1 -1.00 -29.98 -6.50
C MET A 1 -1.72 -28.75 -5.94
N LEU A 2 -1.06 -27.90 -5.13
CA LEU A 2 -1.68 -26.71 -4.56
C LEU A 2 -0.63 -25.63 -4.28
N PHE A 3 0.00 -25.08 -5.32
CA PHE A 3 0.73 -23.81 -5.24
C PHE A 3 0.74 -23.13 -6.62
N ASP A 4 -0.24 -22.26 -6.87
CA ASP A 4 -0.12 -21.17 -7.84
C ASP A 4 -0.54 -19.89 -7.11
N SER A 5 0.26 -19.44 -6.15
CA SER A 5 0.05 -18.14 -5.50
C SER A 5 0.62 -17.04 -6.39
N LYS A 6 0.02 -16.85 -7.58
CA LYS A 6 0.27 -15.66 -8.38
C LYS A 6 -0.05 -14.44 -7.52
N GLU A 7 0.89 -13.50 -7.45
CA GLU A 7 0.62 -12.21 -6.83
C GLU A 7 -0.64 -11.59 -7.47
N PRO A 8 -1.44 -10.84 -6.70
CA PRO A 8 -2.64 -10.21 -7.26
C PRO A 8 -2.25 -9.34 -8.46
N PRO A 9 -3.11 -9.29 -9.50
CA PRO A 9 -2.83 -8.50 -10.69
C PRO A 9 -2.76 -7.01 -10.33
N ILE A 10 -1.94 -6.26 -11.07
CA ILE A 10 -1.87 -4.81 -10.99
C ILE A 10 -2.89 -4.24 -11.97
N VAL A 11 -3.76 -3.34 -11.51
CA VAL A 11 -4.70 -2.64 -12.38
C VAL A 11 -4.10 -1.29 -12.72
N ILE A 12 -4.01 -0.97 -14.01
CA ILE A 12 -3.55 0.32 -14.51
C ILE A 12 -4.70 0.95 -15.31
N SER A 13 -5.23 2.08 -14.81
CA SER A 13 -6.14 2.94 -15.58
C SER A 13 -5.27 3.89 -16.40
N ILE A 14 -5.39 3.86 -17.73
CA ILE A 14 -4.59 4.68 -18.63
C ILE A 14 -5.47 5.80 -19.17
N GLY A 15 -5.18 7.03 -18.77
CA GLY A 15 -5.84 8.22 -19.29
C GLY A 15 -5.75 8.27 -20.81
N GLY A 16 -6.88 8.42 -21.50
CA GLY A 16 -6.91 8.32 -22.96
C GLY A 16 -6.08 9.39 -23.69
N SER A 17 -5.76 10.51 -23.03
CA SER A 17 -4.84 11.53 -23.55
C SER A 17 -3.39 11.07 -23.66
N LEU A 18 -3.00 10.02 -22.92
CA LEU A 18 -1.68 9.38 -23.05
C LEU A 18 -1.62 8.50 -24.30
N LEU A 19 -2.76 7.95 -24.73
CA LEU A 19 -2.85 7.09 -25.92
C LEU A 19 -3.03 7.92 -27.19
N VAL A 20 -3.91 8.92 -27.13
CA VAL A 20 -4.24 9.81 -28.23
C VAL A 20 -4.18 11.26 -27.74
N THR A 21 -3.21 11.98 -28.27
CA THR A 21 -3.00 13.41 -28.02
C THR A 21 -3.74 14.25 -29.07
N ASP A 22 -3.72 15.58 -28.92
CA ASP A 22 -4.26 16.49 -29.95
C ASP A 22 -3.52 16.38 -31.28
N LYS A 23 -2.26 15.91 -31.26
CA LYS A 23 -1.41 15.66 -32.44
C LYS A 23 -1.62 14.29 -33.06
N GLY A 24 -2.47 13.44 -32.48
CA GLY A 24 -2.72 12.06 -32.93
C GLY A 24 -2.26 11.00 -31.93
N ILE A 25 -2.16 9.76 -32.40
CA ILE A 25 -1.80 8.59 -31.58
C ILE A 25 -0.34 8.69 -31.13
N ASP A 26 -0.09 8.58 -29.82
CA ASP A 26 1.27 8.65 -29.27
C ASP A 26 1.99 7.29 -29.37
N THR A 27 2.61 7.05 -30.52
CA THR A 27 3.37 5.82 -30.78
C THR A 27 4.61 5.67 -29.90
N ARG A 28 5.18 6.78 -29.39
CA ARG A 28 6.33 6.74 -28.49
C ARG A 28 5.92 6.20 -27.13
N PHE A 29 4.85 6.75 -26.55
CA PHE A 29 4.26 6.25 -25.31
C PHE A 29 3.89 4.77 -25.45
N LEU A 30 3.18 4.39 -26.52
CA LEU A 30 2.76 3.00 -26.76
C LEU A 30 3.94 2.02 -26.84
N LYS A 31 5.03 2.40 -27.52
CA LYS A 31 6.25 1.57 -27.61
C LYS A 31 6.92 1.40 -26.24
N ASN A 32 6.97 2.47 -25.45
CA ASN A 32 7.56 2.44 -24.12
C ASN A 32 6.70 1.61 -23.15
N LEU A 33 5.38 1.80 -23.16
CA LEU A 33 4.41 1.01 -22.40
C LEU A 33 4.52 -0.49 -22.76
N ASN A 34 4.63 -0.82 -24.05
CA ASN A 34 4.82 -2.19 -24.53
C ASN A 34 6.07 -2.84 -23.92
N THR A 35 7.19 -2.12 -23.96
CA THR A 35 8.46 -2.57 -23.39
C THR A 35 8.35 -2.77 -21.86
N PHE A 36 7.74 -1.81 -21.17
CA PHE A 36 7.56 -1.81 -19.73
C PHE A 36 6.70 -2.99 -19.23
N ILE A 37 5.51 -3.18 -19.81
CA ILE A 37 4.60 -4.25 -19.41
C ILE A 37 5.24 -5.62 -19.63
N ARG A 38 5.93 -5.82 -20.77
CA ARG A 38 6.66 -7.06 -21.05
C ARG A 38 7.80 -7.32 -20.05
N LYS A 39 8.56 -6.28 -19.65
CA LYS A 39 9.61 -6.38 -18.62
C LYS A 39 9.05 -6.96 -17.32
N TYR A 40 7.88 -6.49 -16.87
CA TYR A 40 7.28 -6.96 -15.61
C TYR A 40 6.54 -8.29 -15.72
N ILE A 41 5.94 -8.60 -16.87
CA ILE A 41 5.38 -9.93 -17.13
C ILE A 41 6.47 -11.01 -17.06
N LYS A 42 7.67 -10.74 -17.60
CA LYS A 42 8.84 -11.63 -17.45
C LYS A 42 9.24 -11.85 -15.98
N ARG A 43 8.94 -10.89 -15.09
CA ARG A 43 9.13 -11.00 -13.63
C ARG A 43 7.95 -11.68 -12.91
N GLY A 44 6.99 -12.24 -13.66
CA GLY A 44 5.84 -12.97 -13.11
C GLY A 44 4.64 -12.09 -12.70
N LYS A 45 4.65 -10.79 -13.04
CA LYS A 45 3.51 -9.90 -12.77
C LYS A 45 2.38 -10.12 -13.78
N ARG A 46 1.15 -9.86 -13.35
CA ARG A 46 -0.05 -9.86 -14.20
C ARG A 46 -0.70 -8.49 -14.17
N PHE A 47 -1.29 -8.08 -15.29
CA PHE A 47 -1.84 -6.74 -15.46
C PHE A 47 -3.27 -6.76 -16.00
N PHE A 48 -4.07 -5.81 -15.51
CA PHE A 48 -5.21 -5.27 -16.23
C PHE A 48 -4.87 -3.86 -16.69
N LEU A 49 -5.05 -3.57 -17.98
CA LEU A 49 -4.94 -2.21 -18.51
C LEU A 49 -6.33 -1.74 -18.93
N VAL A 50 -6.81 -0.61 -18.40
CA VAL A 50 -8.09 -0.02 -18.77
C VAL A 50 -7.83 1.24 -19.58
N ALA A 51 -8.31 1.29 -20.83
CA ALA A 51 -8.05 2.41 -21.73
C ALA A 51 -9.12 3.51 -21.60
N GLY A 52 -8.71 4.74 -21.32
CA GLY A 52 -9.58 5.92 -21.34
C GLY A 52 -9.92 6.41 -22.75
N GLY A 53 -10.99 7.20 -22.88
CA GLY A 53 -11.47 7.73 -24.17
C GLY A 53 -10.70 8.97 -24.67
N GLY A 54 -10.15 9.77 -23.75
CA GLY A 54 -9.18 10.81 -24.05
C GLY A 54 -9.66 11.89 -25.03
N VAL A 55 -8.73 12.36 -25.87
CA VAL A 55 -9.00 13.38 -26.89
C VAL A 55 -10.02 12.90 -27.91
N THR A 56 -9.98 11.62 -28.29
CA THR A 56 -10.95 11.02 -29.24
C THR A 56 -12.39 11.19 -28.76
N ALA A 57 -12.66 10.81 -27.51
CA ALA A 57 -14.00 10.99 -26.93
C ALA A 57 -14.46 12.45 -26.98
N ARG A 58 -13.57 13.39 -26.61
CA ARG A 58 -13.89 14.83 -26.61
C ARG A 58 -14.17 15.36 -28.02
N LYS A 59 -13.32 15.05 -29.00
CA LYS A 59 -13.50 15.51 -30.39
C LYS A 59 -14.83 15.02 -30.98
N TYR A 60 -15.18 13.75 -30.79
CA TYR A 60 -16.45 13.20 -31.30
C TYR A 60 -17.66 13.80 -30.58
N ARG A 61 -17.56 13.95 -29.26
CA ARG A 61 -18.60 14.58 -28.44
C ARG A 61 -18.86 16.03 -28.87
N ASP A 62 -17.80 16.80 -29.05
CA ASP A 62 -17.89 18.22 -29.38
C ASP A 62 -18.43 18.39 -30.81
N ALA A 63 -17.95 17.60 -31.77
CA ALA A 63 -18.50 17.56 -33.13
C ALA A 63 -20.01 17.23 -33.16
N GLY A 64 -20.46 16.28 -32.33
CA GLY A 64 -21.89 15.99 -32.22
C GLY A 64 -22.69 17.18 -31.68
N LYS A 65 -22.18 17.83 -30.62
CA LYS A 65 -22.84 19.00 -30.01
C LYS A 65 -22.92 20.17 -30.98
N ASP A 66 -21.88 20.40 -31.78
CA ASP A 66 -21.84 21.48 -32.75
C ASP A 66 -22.91 21.32 -33.85
N VAL A 67 -23.27 20.08 -34.19
CA VAL A 67 -24.29 19.80 -35.21
C VAL A 67 -25.72 19.90 -34.66
N VAL A 68 -26.00 19.35 -33.47
CA VAL A 68 -27.37 19.25 -32.94
C VAL A 68 -27.69 20.22 -31.80
N GLY A 69 -26.74 21.07 -31.40
CA GLY A 69 -26.87 22.07 -30.32
C GLY A 69 -26.84 21.50 -28.89
N GLY A 70 -27.17 20.22 -28.71
CA GLY A 70 -27.12 19.53 -27.43
C GLY A 70 -27.31 18.02 -27.58
N MET A 71 -26.76 17.24 -26.65
CA MET A 71 -26.90 15.78 -26.63
C MET A 71 -27.26 15.31 -25.22
N SER A 72 -27.99 14.20 -25.14
CA SER A 72 -28.33 13.57 -23.87
C SER A 72 -27.06 13.09 -23.15
N MET A 73 -27.08 12.99 -21.82
CA MET A 73 -25.95 12.43 -21.07
C MET A 73 -25.63 10.99 -21.48
N ASP A 74 -26.66 10.21 -21.83
CA ASP A 74 -26.51 8.82 -22.27
C ASP A 74 -25.73 8.73 -23.60
N ASP A 75 -26.09 9.54 -24.59
CA ASP A 75 -25.39 9.58 -25.88
C ASP A 75 -23.94 10.05 -25.74
N LEU A 76 -23.71 11.04 -24.87
CA LEU A 76 -22.37 11.54 -24.55
C LEU A 76 -21.49 10.43 -23.96
N ASP A 77 -22.05 9.63 -23.05
CA ASP A 77 -21.37 8.48 -22.47
C ASP A 77 -21.10 7.39 -23.53
N TRP A 78 -22.07 7.06 -24.39
CA TRP A 78 -21.85 6.08 -25.46
C TRP A 78 -20.72 6.46 -26.42
N ILE A 79 -20.66 7.73 -26.83
CA ILE A 79 -19.53 8.24 -27.64
C ILE A 79 -18.20 8.04 -26.90
N GLY A 80 -18.17 8.38 -25.61
CA GLY A 80 -17.00 8.16 -24.76
C GLY A 80 -16.60 6.70 -24.66
N ILE A 81 -17.57 5.82 -24.43
CA ILE A 81 -17.38 4.36 -24.34
C ILE A 81 -16.83 3.81 -25.64
N HIS A 82 -17.38 4.19 -26.80
CA HIS A 82 -16.85 3.72 -28.08
C HIS A 82 -15.41 4.19 -28.32
N ALA A 83 -15.06 5.41 -27.94
CA ALA A 83 -13.68 5.88 -27.98
C ALA A 83 -12.75 5.06 -27.07
N THR A 84 -13.19 4.71 -25.86
CA THR A 84 -12.41 3.82 -24.96
C THR A 84 -12.19 2.43 -25.59
N ARG A 85 -13.20 1.88 -26.26
CA ARG A 85 -13.13 0.56 -26.91
C ARG A 85 -12.18 0.57 -28.09
N LEU A 86 -12.15 1.64 -28.88
CA LEU A 86 -11.18 1.81 -29.95
C LEU A 86 -9.74 1.83 -29.41
N ASN A 87 -9.49 2.61 -28.35
CA ASN A 87 -8.19 2.66 -27.69
C ASN A 87 -7.80 1.32 -27.06
N ALA A 88 -8.74 0.63 -26.42
CA ALA A 88 -8.52 -0.70 -25.85
C ALA A 88 -8.20 -1.74 -26.95
N HIS A 89 -8.83 -1.64 -28.11
CA HIS A 89 -8.55 -2.51 -29.24
C HIS A 89 -7.14 -2.30 -29.77
N LEU A 90 -6.70 -1.05 -29.90
CA LEU A 90 -5.31 -0.73 -30.25
C LEU A 90 -4.32 -1.36 -29.25
N LEU A 91 -4.56 -1.22 -27.95
CA LEU A 91 -3.72 -1.86 -26.93
C LEU A 91 -3.73 -3.39 -27.07
N ARG A 92 -4.89 -4.02 -27.23
CA ARG A 92 -4.97 -5.48 -27.43
C ARG A 92 -4.16 -5.92 -28.64
N THR A 93 -4.19 -5.17 -29.74
CA THR A 93 -3.42 -5.48 -30.96
C THR A 93 -1.91 -5.39 -30.71
N ILE A 94 -1.43 -4.35 -30.01
CA ILE A 94 -0.01 -4.21 -29.65
C ILE A 94 0.49 -5.38 -28.79
N PHE A 95 -0.40 -5.93 -27.97
CA PHE A 95 -0.10 -7.01 -27.03
C PHE A 95 -0.71 -8.36 -27.44
N GLU A 96 -1.05 -8.56 -28.72
CA GLU A 96 -1.83 -9.72 -29.17
C GLU A 96 -1.27 -11.07 -28.70
N ASP A 97 0.05 -11.21 -28.68
CA ASP A 97 0.77 -12.43 -28.32
C ASP A 97 0.71 -12.77 -26.81
N ILE A 98 0.37 -11.82 -25.95
CA ILE A 98 0.37 -12.00 -24.49
C ILE A 98 -0.94 -11.58 -23.79
N ALA A 99 -1.78 -10.80 -24.48
CA ALA A 99 -3.05 -10.32 -23.96
C ALA A 99 -4.16 -11.36 -24.18
N HIS A 100 -5.07 -11.45 -23.21
CA HIS A 100 -6.29 -12.21 -23.38
C HIS A 100 -7.06 -11.72 -24.62
N PRO A 101 -7.56 -12.62 -25.49
CA PRO A 101 -8.17 -12.23 -26.76
C PRO A 101 -9.44 -11.40 -26.59
N ARG A 102 -10.18 -11.62 -25.49
CA ARG A 102 -11.37 -10.83 -25.15
C ARG A 102 -10.97 -9.56 -24.40
N ILE A 103 -11.41 -8.41 -24.92
CA ILE A 103 -11.44 -7.13 -24.20
C ILE A 103 -12.62 -7.15 -23.21
N ILE A 104 -12.43 -6.64 -22.00
CA ILE A 104 -13.50 -6.48 -21.02
C ILE A 104 -14.26 -5.19 -21.32
N GLU A 105 -15.44 -5.31 -21.90
CA GLU A 105 -16.40 -4.23 -22.13
C GLU A 105 -17.71 -4.41 -21.33
N ASN A 106 -17.84 -5.56 -20.65
CA ASN A 106 -18.95 -5.88 -19.76
C ASN A 106 -18.39 -6.55 -18.51
N TYR A 107 -18.47 -5.83 -17.39
CA TYR A 107 -17.80 -6.20 -16.15
C TYR A 107 -18.63 -7.18 -15.30
N ASP A 108 -19.91 -7.38 -15.62
CA ASP A 108 -20.71 -8.48 -15.04
C ASP A 108 -20.22 -9.85 -15.56
N LYS A 109 -19.64 -9.89 -16.76
CA LYS A 109 -19.14 -11.12 -17.39
C LYS A 109 -17.69 -11.40 -17.00
N LYS A 110 -17.46 -11.84 -15.77
CA LYS A 110 -16.10 -12.14 -15.25
C LYS A 110 -15.34 -13.17 -16.11
N LEU A 111 -14.04 -12.96 -16.26
CA LEU A 111 -13.11 -13.96 -16.80
C LEU A 111 -12.89 -15.05 -15.75
N ARG A 112 -12.95 -16.31 -16.18
CA ARG A 112 -12.69 -17.48 -15.33
C ARG A 112 -11.51 -18.24 -15.90
N ASN A 113 -10.60 -18.71 -15.04
CA ASN A 113 -9.48 -19.58 -15.39
C ASN A 113 -8.58 -19.07 -16.54
N TRP A 114 -8.46 -17.74 -16.71
CA TRP A 114 -7.63 -17.18 -17.78
C TRP A 114 -6.13 -17.33 -17.45
N LYS A 115 -5.33 -17.64 -18.48
CA LYS A 115 -3.92 -18.00 -18.32
C LYS A 115 -2.98 -16.84 -18.63
N GLU A 116 -3.44 -15.93 -19.47
CA GLU A 116 -2.72 -14.79 -20.02
C GLU A 116 -2.30 -13.84 -18.89
N SER A 117 -1.12 -13.24 -19.05
CA SER A 117 -0.55 -12.34 -18.06
C SER A 117 -1.09 -10.91 -18.19
N LEU A 118 -1.80 -10.61 -19.27
CA LEU A 118 -2.35 -9.30 -19.56
C LEU A 118 -3.81 -9.41 -20.00
N VAL A 119 -4.65 -8.52 -19.49
CA VAL A 119 -6.04 -8.37 -19.93
C VAL A 119 -6.32 -6.89 -20.16
N ILE A 120 -7.02 -6.57 -21.25
CA ILE A 120 -7.40 -5.21 -21.59
C ILE A 120 -8.87 -4.98 -21.25
N GLY A 121 -9.17 -3.87 -20.59
CA GLY A 121 -10.51 -3.36 -20.32
C GLY A 121 -10.80 -2.05 -21.07
N ALA A 122 -12.08 -1.77 -21.24
CA ALA A 122 -12.61 -0.58 -21.89
C ALA A 122 -13.88 -0.12 -21.16
N GLY A 123 -14.39 1.05 -21.49
CA GLY A 123 -15.63 1.59 -20.94
C GLY A 123 -16.80 0.61 -21.00
N TRP A 124 -17.54 0.51 -19.89
CA TRP A 124 -18.66 -0.43 -19.76
C TRP A 124 -19.98 0.08 -20.35
N LYS A 125 -20.67 0.96 -19.60
CA LYS A 125 -22.02 1.44 -19.88
C LYS A 125 -22.20 2.88 -19.33
N PRO A 126 -23.23 3.63 -19.76
CA PRO A 126 -23.47 4.99 -19.29
C PRO A 126 -23.56 5.12 -17.76
N GLY A 127 -23.12 6.28 -17.26
CA GLY A 127 -23.03 6.61 -15.84
C GLY A 127 -21.74 6.18 -15.14
N TRP A 128 -20.77 5.59 -15.85
CA TRP A 128 -19.52 5.08 -15.25
C TRP A 128 -18.30 5.50 -16.07
N SER A 129 -17.23 5.83 -15.34
CA SER A 129 -15.92 6.16 -15.91
C SER A 129 -15.03 4.92 -16.07
N THR A 130 -13.91 5.06 -16.79
CA THR A 130 -12.89 4.02 -16.84
C THR A 130 -12.16 3.81 -15.50
N ASP A 131 -12.21 4.80 -14.60
CA ASP A 131 -11.70 4.65 -13.24
C ASP A 131 -12.61 3.74 -12.42
N TYR A 132 -13.93 3.86 -12.61
CA TYR A 132 -14.89 2.95 -11.99
C TYR A 132 -14.67 1.51 -12.47
N ASP A 133 -14.47 1.35 -13.77
CA ASP A 133 -14.15 0.06 -14.38
C ASP A 133 -12.87 -0.56 -13.80
N ALA A 134 -11.83 0.24 -13.59
CA ALA A 134 -10.59 -0.20 -12.92
C ALA A 134 -10.85 -0.66 -11.47
N VAL A 135 -11.70 0.05 -10.74
CA VAL A 135 -12.11 -0.31 -9.37
C VAL A 135 -12.89 -1.64 -9.35
N ILE A 136 -13.76 -1.89 -10.34
CA ILE A 136 -14.47 -3.16 -10.47
C ILE A 136 -13.51 -4.32 -10.75
N LEU A 137 -12.50 -4.13 -11.61
CA LEU A 137 -11.47 -5.16 -11.84
C LEU A 137 -10.68 -5.43 -10.56
N ALA A 138 -10.31 -4.38 -9.82
CA ALA A 138 -9.58 -4.54 -8.57
C ALA A 138 -10.38 -5.37 -7.56
N ARG A 139 -11.69 -5.08 -7.42
CA ARG A 139 -12.62 -5.86 -6.60
C ARG A 139 -12.67 -7.33 -7.02
N ASP A 140 -12.90 -7.57 -8.31
CA ASP A 140 -13.28 -8.90 -8.80
C ASP A 140 -12.10 -9.86 -8.94
N TYR A 141 -10.90 -9.32 -9.12
CA TYR A 141 -9.67 -10.10 -9.28
C TYR A 141 -8.68 -9.92 -8.12
N GLY A 142 -9.09 -9.23 -7.06
CA GLY A 142 -8.33 -9.10 -5.82
C GLY A 142 -7.08 -8.22 -5.93
N ALA A 143 -7.07 -7.25 -6.83
CA ALA A 143 -5.98 -6.28 -6.91
C ALA A 143 -5.98 -5.38 -5.67
N ASN A 144 -4.81 -5.19 -5.06
CA ASN A 144 -4.65 -4.33 -3.89
C ASN A 144 -4.18 -2.91 -4.26
N LEU A 145 -3.82 -2.69 -5.53
CA LEU A 145 -3.29 -1.43 -6.03
C LEU A 145 -3.90 -1.16 -7.41
N ILE A 146 -4.40 0.06 -7.57
CA ILE A 146 -4.73 0.64 -8.87
C ILE A 146 -3.74 1.78 -9.12
N ILE A 147 -3.10 1.79 -10.28
CA ILE A 147 -2.27 2.90 -10.74
C ILE A 147 -3.09 3.65 -11.78
N ASN A 148 -3.51 4.86 -11.45
CA ASN A 148 -4.19 5.76 -12.38
C ASN A 148 -3.14 6.64 -13.05
N LEU A 149 -2.90 6.39 -14.34
CA LEU A 149 -1.96 7.15 -15.15
C LEU A 149 -2.71 8.29 -15.84
N SER A 150 -2.36 9.51 -15.46
CA SER A 150 -2.92 10.74 -16.02
C SER A 150 -1.80 11.58 -16.66
N ASN A 151 -2.14 12.79 -17.10
CA ASN A 151 -1.19 13.79 -17.60
C ASN A 151 -0.79 14.83 -16.52
N ILE A 152 -1.00 14.48 -15.25
CA ILE A 152 -0.64 15.29 -14.08
C ILE A 152 0.29 14.49 -13.17
N ASP A 153 1.26 15.17 -12.57
CA ASP A 153 2.16 14.53 -11.61
C ASP A 153 1.47 14.29 -10.26
N TRP A 154 0.59 15.20 -9.85
CA TRP A 154 -0.06 15.20 -8.54
C TRP A 154 -1.53 15.59 -8.64
N VAL A 155 -2.31 15.14 -7.66
CA VAL A 155 -3.60 15.74 -7.33
C VAL A 155 -3.34 17.03 -6.56
N TYR A 156 -4.15 18.04 -6.86
CA TYR A 156 -4.12 19.34 -6.21
C TYR A 156 -5.41 19.55 -5.41
N ASP A 157 -5.36 20.42 -4.41
CA ASP A 157 -6.52 20.86 -3.62
C ASP A 157 -7.60 21.55 -4.49
N LYS A 158 -7.19 22.15 -5.61
CA LYS A 158 -8.03 22.79 -6.62
C LYS A 158 -7.37 22.73 -8.00
N ASP A 159 -8.13 22.98 -9.07
CA ASP A 159 -7.64 22.88 -10.44
C ASP A 159 -6.44 23.82 -10.70
N PRO A 160 -5.21 23.30 -10.91
CA PRO A 160 -4.02 24.12 -11.06
C PRO A 160 -4.01 24.91 -12.37
N ARG A 161 -4.86 24.58 -13.34
CA ARG A 161 -5.03 25.35 -14.58
C ARG A 161 -5.83 26.64 -14.35
N LYS A 162 -6.67 26.65 -13.30
CA LYS A 162 -7.52 27.79 -12.93
C LYS A 162 -6.94 28.61 -11.79
N TYR A 163 -6.28 27.95 -10.83
CA TYR A 163 -5.79 28.57 -9.60
C TYR A 163 -4.27 28.42 -9.48
N LYS A 164 -3.55 29.54 -9.49
CA LYS A 164 -2.07 29.55 -9.40
C LYS A 164 -1.53 29.17 -8.02
N ASP A 165 -2.36 29.29 -7.00
CA ASP A 165 -2.06 28.95 -5.61
C ASP A 165 -2.51 27.52 -5.24
N ALA A 166 -2.77 26.67 -6.24
CA ALA A 166 -3.07 25.26 -6.03
C ALA A 166 -1.88 24.54 -5.38
N VAL A 167 -2.17 23.76 -4.34
CA VAL A 167 -1.20 23.05 -3.52
C VAL A 167 -1.21 21.57 -3.87
N VAL A 168 -0.01 21.00 -4.03
CA VAL A 168 0.18 19.57 -4.26
C VAL A 168 -0.24 18.76 -3.04
N ILE A 169 -0.99 17.68 -3.28
CA ILE A 169 -1.38 16.71 -2.25
C ILE A 169 -0.69 15.39 -2.54
N GLU A 170 0.29 15.01 -1.72
CA GLU A 170 0.99 13.73 -1.88
C GLU A 170 0.17 12.54 -1.39
N LYS A 171 -0.65 12.74 -0.36
CA LYS A 171 -1.49 11.70 0.25
C LYS A 171 -2.81 12.28 0.69
N LEU A 172 -3.88 11.54 0.43
CA LEU A 172 -5.21 11.84 0.94
C LEU A 172 -6.03 10.59 1.18
N THR A 173 -7.03 10.74 2.03
CA THR A 173 -8.07 9.77 2.24
C THR A 173 -9.15 9.90 1.17
N TRP A 174 -9.95 8.85 0.99
CA TRP A 174 -11.11 8.93 0.10
C TRP A 174 -12.10 10.04 0.47
N GLY A 175 -12.30 10.31 1.77
CA GLY A 175 -13.17 11.39 2.22
C GLY A 175 -12.63 12.77 1.83
N GLU A 176 -11.33 13.00 2.01
CA GLU A 176 -10.66 14.23 1.56
C GLU A 176 -10.76 14.40 0.04
N LEU A 177 -10.64 13.32 -0.74
CA LEU A 177 -10.82 13.38 -2.19
C LEU A 177 -12.27 13.74 -2.57
N GLU A 178 -13.28 13.12 -1.94
CA GLU A 178 -14.70 13.41 -2.17
C GLU A 178 -15.01 14.91 -1.94
N HIS A 179 -14.33 15.58 -1.01
CA HIS A 179 -14.46 17.03 -0.81
C HIS A 179 -13.88 17.87 -1.96
N ILE A 180 -12.89 17.34 -2.70
CA ILE A 180 -12.26 18.02 -3.84
C ILE A 180 -13.06 17.79 -5.12
N VAL A 181 -13.48 16.54 -5.38
CA VAL A 181 -14.10 16.15 -6.66
C VAL A 181 -15.63 16.14 -6.64
N GLY A 182 -16.24 16.24 -5.45
CA GLY A 182 -17.68 16.07 -5.26
C GLY A 182 -18.09 14.59 -5.22
N THR A 183 -19.40 14.35 -5.28
CA THR A 183 -20.00 12.99 -5.16
C THR A 183 -20.82 12.57 -6.38
N GLU A 184 -20.93 13.42 -7.39
CA GLU A 184 -21.77 13.19 -8.57
C GLU A 184 -20.93 13.03 -9.83
N TRP A 185 -21.38 12.13 -10.72
CA TRP A 185 -20.76 11.92 -12.03
C TRP A 185 -21.43 12.78 -13.10
N THR A 186 -20.62 13.36 -13.98
CA THR A 186 -21.09 13.97 -15.23
C THR A 186 -20.17 13.58 -16.40
N PRO A 187 -20.71 13.30 -17.61
CA PRO A 187 -19.91 12.89 -18.76
C PRO A 187 -18.83 13.93 -19.13
N GLY A 188 -17.57 13.51 -19.04
CA GLY A 188 -16.42 14.35 -19.37
C GLY A 188 -15.98 15.33 -18.28
N ILE A 189 -16.39 15.11 -17.02
CA ILE A 189 -15.86 15.83 -15.86
C ILE A 189 -14.32 15.79 -15.84
N ASN A 190 -13.71 16.93 -15.51
CA ASN A 190 -12.26 17.01 -15.30
C ASN A 190 -11.99 16.83 -13.80
N ALA A 191 -11.87 15.57 -13.38
CA ALA A 191 -11.49 15.20 -12.02
C ALA A 191 -10.20 14.38 -12.05
N PRO A 192 -9.34 14.50 -11.03
CA PRO A 192 -8.15 13.65 -10.89
C PRO A 192 -8.48 12.17 -10.76
N PHE A 193 -9.66 11.85 -10.23
CA PHE A 193 -10.25 10.52 -10.16
C PHE A 193 -11.78 10.66 -10.08
N ASP A 194 -12.52 9.78 -10.74
CA ASP A 194 -13.98 9.84 -10.79
C ASP A 194 -14.66 9.81 -9.40
N PRO A 195 -15.59 10.72 -9.08
CA PRO A 195 -16.37 10.74 -7.83
C PRO A 195 -17.09 9.42 -7.50
N ILE A 196 -17.63 8.73 -8.50
CA ILE A 196 -18.37 7.50 -8.29
C ILE A 196 -17.41 6.32 -8.07
N ALA A 197 -16.31 6.27 -8.83
CA ALA A 197 -15.19 5.38 -8.57
C ALA A 197 -14.59 5.59 -7.17
N ALA A 198 -14.44 6.84 -6.72
CA ALA A 198 -13.90 7.18 -5.40
C ALA A 198 -14.78 6.60 -4.27
N GLN A 199 -16.10 6.76 -4.35
CA GLN A 199 -17.03 6.18 -3.38
C GLN A 199 -16.96 4.66 -3.35
N LEU A 200 -16.88 4.01 -4.52
CA LEU A 200 -16.74 2.56 -4.58
C LEU A 200 -15.38 2.10 -4.02
N ALA A 201 -14.29 2.79 -4.38
CA ALA A 201 -12.95 2.49 -3.88
C ALA A 201 -12.86 2.66 -2.36
N ARG A 202 -13.52 3.68 -1.79
CA ARG A 202 -13.69 3.88 -0.35
C ARG A 202 -14.41 2.71 0.31
N LYS A 203 -15.57 2.31 -0.23
CA LYS A 203 -16.35 1.18 0.26
C LYS A 203 -15.56 -0.13 0.24
N LEU A 204 -14.73 -0.32 -0.79
CA LEU A 204 -13.86 -1.48 -0.96
C LEU A 204 -12.52 -1.38 -0.22
N ARG A 205 -12.22 -0.22 0.38
CA ARG A 205 -10.96 0.08 1.08
C ARG A 205 -9.74 -0.16 0.19
N LEU A 206 -9.82 0.26 -1.06
CA LEU A 206 -8.72 0.15 -2.03
C LEU A 206 -7.76 1.33 -1.89
N THR A 207 -6.53 1.12 -2.34
CA THR A 207 -5.53 2.17 -2.52
C THR A 207 -5.36 2.45 -4.00
N VAL A 208 -5.39 3.73 -4.36
CA VAL A 208 -5.14 4.21 -5.72
C VAL A 208 -3.96 5.16 -5.70
N ILE A 209 -3.07 5.02 -6.69
CA ILE A 209 -1.98 5.96 -6.91
C ILE A 209 -2.27 6.71 -8.20
N VAL A 210 -2.42 8.04 -8.12
CA VAL A 210 -2.50 8.91 -9.29
C VAL A 210 -1.09 9.39 -9.62
N ALA A 211 -0.64 9.18 -10.85
CA ALA A 211 0.70 9.57 -11.29
C ALA A 211 0.70 9.95 -12.78
N ASN A 212 1.75 10.63 -13.20
CA ASN A 212 1.97 10.96 -14.60
C ASN A 212 2.35 9.70 -15.40
N GLY A 213 1.62 9.41 -16.46
CA GLY A 213 1.85 8.24 -17.31
C GLY A 213 3.09 8.35 -18.21
N GLU A 214 3.61 9.55 -18.47
CA GLU A 214 4.78 9.74 -19.34
C GLU A 214 6.10 9.31 -18.68
N ASP A 215 6.15 9.30 -17.34
CA ASP A 215 7.33 8.93 -16.55
C ASP A 215 7.29 7.44 -16.15
N LEU A 216 7.74 6.56 -17.05
CA LEU A 216 7.73 5.12 -16.79
C LEU A 216 8.72 4.68 -15.70
N ASP A 217 9.78 5.45 -15.46
CA ASP A 217 10.73 5.17 -14.37
C ASP A 217 10.03 5.39 -13.02
N ASN A 218 9.20 6.42 -12.92
CA ASN A 218 8.35 6.64 -11.77
C ASN A 218 7.28 5.54 -11.58
N ILE A 219 6.72 4.99 -12.67
CA ILE A 219 5.81 3.83 -12.58
C ILE A 219 6.54 2.58 -12.08
N GLU A 220 7.81 2.38 -12.49
CA GLU A 220 8.67 1.33 -11.91
C GLU A 220 8.86 1.54 -10.40
N ASN A 221 9.13 2.77 -9.96
CA ASN A 221 9.21 3.08 -8.53
C ASN A 221 7.89 2.77 -7.80
N ILE A 222 6.73 3.03 -8.39
CA ILE A 222 5.42 2.68 -7.82
C ILE A 222 5.26 1.16 -7.68
N ILE A 223 5.53 0.40 -8.75
CA ILE A 223 5.37 -1.07 -8.76
C ILE A 223 6.36 -1.74 -7.81
N GLU A 224 7.59 -1.24 -7.77
CA GLU A 224 8.60 -1.75 -6.86
C GLU A 224 8.32 -1.26 -5.44
N GLY A 225 7.64 -0.13 -5.22
CA GLY A 225 7.37 0.45 -3.91
C GLY A 225 8.51 1.33 -3.38
N ASP A 226 9.34 1.86 -4.26
CA ASP A 226 10.39 2.82 -3.93
C ASP A 226 9.83 4.25 -3.82
N GLY A 227 10.67 5.26 -3.58
CA GLY A 227 10.21 6.64 -3.55
C GLY A 227 9.72 7.06 -4.95
N PHE A 228 8.49 7.57 -5.04
CA PHE A 228 7.86 7.97 -6.30
C PHE A 228 7.20 9.35 -6.19
N LYS A 229 6.96 9.98 -7.35
CA LYS A 229 6.15 11.18 -7.51
C LYS A 229 4.72 10.78 -7.87
N GLY A 230 3.73 11.27 -7.16
CA GLY A 230 2.34 10.88 -7.36
C GLY A 230 1.55 10.89 -6.07
N THR A 231 0.24 11.00 -6.20
CA THR A 231 -0.66 11.09 -5.06
C THR A 231 -1.19 9.71 -4.66
N VAL A 232 -1.06 9.35 -3.38
CA VAL A 232 -1.69 8.15 -2.81
C VAL A 232 -3.05 8.49 -2.24
N ILE A 233 -4.09 7.89 -2.79
CA ILE A 233 -5.45 7.90 -2.25
C ILE A 233 -5.70 6.58 -1.51
N GLN A 234 -6.01 6.66 -0.23
CA GLN A 234 -6.08 5.51 0.66
C GLN A 234 -7.32 5.54 1.58
N PRO A 235 -7.76 4.39 2.13
CA PRO A 235 -8.88 4.37 3.06
C PRO A 235 -8.61 5.07 4.38
N TYR A 236 -7.37 5.08 4.82
CA TYR A 236 -6.97 5.62 6.12
C TYR A 236 -5.66 6.38 5.99
N ARG A 237 -5.53 7.47 6.74
CA ARG A 237 -4.25 8.11 6.98
C ARG A 237 -3.50 7.27 8.03
N ILE A 238 -2.40 6.63 7.65
CA ILE A 238 -1.61 5.76 8.54
C ILE A 238 -0.39 6.57 9.02
N ASP A 239 -0.64 7.40 10.03
CA ASP A 239 0.36 8.16 10.78
C ASP A 239 0.14 7.98 12.29
N ALA A 240 0.77 8.80 13.13
CA ALA A 240 0.60 8.74 14.59
C ALA A 240 -0.87 8.81 15.02
N SER A 241 -1.71 9.61 14.33
CA SER A 241 -3.14 9.75 14.62
C SER A 241 -3.96 8.50 14.28
N PHE A 242 -3.44 7.61 13.44
CA PHE A 242 -4.07 6.32 13.18
C PHE A 242 -4.06 5.42 14.43
N TYR A 243 -3.03 5.52 15.25
CA TYR A 243 -2.84 4.73 16.47
C TYR A 243 -3.51 5.43 17.66
N ASP A 244 -4.80 5.69 17.53
CA ASP A 244 -5.63 6.30 18.58
C ASP A 244 -6.02 5.30 19.69
N ARG A 245 -6.75 5.78 20.69
CA ARG A 245 -7.25 4.94 21.78
C ARG A 245 -8.07 3.75 21.25
N ASP A 246 -8.91 3.98 20.24
CA ASP A 246 -9.80 2.99 19.65
C ASP A 246 -9.04 1.85 18.96
N TYR A 247 -7.89 2.14 18.35
CA TYR A 247 -6.96 1.15 17.83
C TYR A 247 -6.46 0.19 18.93
N TYR A 248 -6.01 0.73 20.07
CA TYR A 248 -5.44 -0.09 21.15
C TYR A 248 -6.48 -0.87 21.96
N ILE A 249 -7.70 -0.33 22.12
CA ILE A 249 -8.81 -1.05 22.78
C ILE A 249 -9.55 -2.00 21.83
N GLY A 250 -9.35 -1.84 20.52
CA GLY A 250 -9.85 -2.74 19.47
C GLY A 250 -11.27 -2.42 18.98
N ASP A 251 -11.67 -1.15 18.98
CA ASP A 251 -13.01 -0.66 18.59
C ASP A 251 -13.02 0.16 17.28
N LYS A 252 -11.85 0.44 16.69
CA LYS A 252 -11.75 1.28 15.48
C LYS A 252 -12.53 0.71 14.29
N ASP A 253 -13.56 1.43 13.82
CA ASP A 253 -14.30 1.21 12.55
C ASP A 253 -14.86 -0.22 12.28
N ARG A 254 -15.54 -0.79 13.28
CA ARG A 254 -16.09 -2.18 13.24
C ARG A 254 -15.02 -3.25 13.00
N TYR A 255 -13.76 -2.89 13.22
CA TYR A 255 -12.65 -3.80 13.28
C TYR A 255 -12.68 -4.50 14.65
N ARG A 256 -13.68 -5.38 14.85
CA ARG A 256 -13.63 -6.31 15.97
C ARG A 256 -12.32 -7.05 15.83
N PHE A 257 -11.40 -6.84 16.76
CA PHE A 257 -10.35 -7.78 17.08
C PHE A 257 -11.04 -9.10 17.51
N GLY A 258 -11.55 -9.82 16.52
CA GLY A 258 -12.23 -11.10 16.68
C GLY A 258 -11.24 -12.00 17.38
N ARG A 259 -11.55 -12.33 18.64
CA ARG A 259 -10.77 -13.11 19.62
C ARG A 259 -9.78 -12.38 20.56
N LYS A 260 -9.34 -11.12 20.36
CA LYS A 260 -8.52 -10.43 21.40
C LYS A 260 -9.33 -9.84 22.57
N ALA A 261 -10.65 -9.72 22.43
CA ALA A 261 -11.53 -9.40 23.56
C ALA A 261 -11.86 -10.63 24.45
N SER A 262 -11.49 -11.85 24.03
CA SER A 262 -11.70 -13.04 24.87
C SER A 262 -10.63 -13.13 25.96
N LEU A 263 -11.02 -13.55 27.16
CA LEU A 263 -10.12 -13.74 28.31
C LEU A 263 -8.90 -14.63 27.93
N ILE A 264 -9.16 -15.65 27.11
CA ILE A 264 -8.16 -16.61 26.60
C ILE A 264 -7.15 -15.92 25.68
N GLY A 265 -7.59 -15.04 24.77
CA GLY A 265 -6.69 -14.30 23.89
C GLY A 265 -5.74 -13.39 24.65
N LYS A 266 -6.23 -12.69 25.69
CA LYS A 266 -5.40 -11.87 26.58
C LYS A 266 -4.38 -12.71 27.35
N LEU A 267 -4.78 -13.89 27.84
CA LEU A 267 -3.89 -14.82 28.53
C LEU A 267 -2.78 -15.34 27.60
N LEU A 268 -3.12 -15.81 26.39
CA LEU A 268 -2.14 -16.29 25.41
C LEU A 268 -1.14 -15.20 25.00
N ARG A 269 -1.61 -13.96 24.82
CA ARG A 269 -0.72 -12.81 24.56
C ARG A 269 0.26 -12.61 25.70
N ARG A 270 -0.21 -12.58 26.95
CA ARG A 270 0.65 -12.46 28.14
C ARG A 270 1.69 -13.58 28.19
N ILE A 271 1.28 -14.83 28.01
CA ILE A 271 2.19 -15.99 27.99
C ILE A 271 3.27 -15.80 26.92
N ALA A 272 2.90 -15.39 25.71
CA ALA A 272 3.85 -15.14 24.64
C ALA A 272 4.84 -14.02 24.97
N ILE A 273 4.39 -12.92 25.60
CA ILE A 273 5.28 -11.83 26.03
C ILE A 273 6.24 -12.30 27.13
N TYR A 274 5.74 -13.04 28.12
CA TYR A 274 6.60 -13.65 29.16
C TYR A 274 7.65 -14.59 28.55
N TYR A 275 7.24 -15.47 27.64
CA TYR A 275 8.15 -16.37 26.95
C TYR A 275 9.25 -15.60 26.19
N ARG A 276 8.89 -14.54 25.45
CA ARG A 276 9.87 -13.70 24.74
C ARG A 276 10.83 -13.01 25.70
N ALA A 277 10.33 -12.44 26.79
CA ALA A 277 11.17 -11.81 27.81
C ALA A 277 12.16 -12.80 28.45
N MET A 278 11.71 -14.04 28.70
CA MET A 278 12.57 -15.11 29.22
C MET A 278 13.65 -15.52 28.22
N ILE A 279 13.33 -15.66 26.93
CA ILE A 279 14.34 -15.95 25.91
C ILE A 279 15.37 -14.83 25.83
N ILE A 280 14.93 -13.57 25.81
CA ILE A 280 15.82 -12.41 25.79
C ILE A 280 16.76 -12.46 26.99
N ARG A 281 16.22 -12.67 28.20
CA ARG A 281 17.01 -12.77 29.42
C ARG A 281 18.01 -13.92 29.39
N ILE A 282 17.60 -15.11 28.99
CA ILE A 282 18.43 -16.32 29.09
C ILE A 282 19.50 -16.35 28.00
N PHE A 283 19.14 -15.97 26.77
CA PHE A 283 20.02 -16.19 25.62
C PHE A 283 20.73 -14.94 25.12
N LEU A 284 20.10 -13.75 25.21
CA LEU A 284 20.73 -12.49 24.79
C LEU A 284 21.41 -11.77 25.96
N LYS A 285 20.93 -11.96 27.20
CA LYS A 285 21.50 -11.42 28.45
C LYS A 285 21.91 -9.93 28.38
N PRO A 286 21.07 -9.02 27.84
CA PRO A 286 21.42 -7.61 27.78
C PRO A 286 21.40 -6.97 29.19
N LYS A 287 22.25 -5.98 29.45
CA LYS A 287 22.15 -5.17 30.68
C LYS A 287 20.98 -4.20 30.59
N ASN A 288 20.84 -3.53 29.45
CA ASN A 288 19.75 -2.63 29.14
C ASN A 288 19.19 -2.90 27.73
N CYS A 289 17.93 -2.55 27.51
CA CYS A 289 17.33 -2.71 26.18
C CYS A 289 16.29 -1.63 25.85
N LEU A 290 16.09 -1.39 24.56
CA LEU A 290 15.06 -0.52 24.03
C LEU A 290 14.04 -1.36 23.23
N ASP A 291 12.77 -1.24 23.58
CA ASP A 291 11.64 -1.76 22.80
C ASP A 291 11.03 -0.61 21.97
N VAL A 292 11.30 -0.60 20.66
CA VAL A 292 10.77 0.42 19.75
C VAL A 292 9.41 -0.05 19.23
N GLY A 293 8.40 0.82 19.31
CA GLY A 293 6.99 0.48 19.12
C GLY A 293 6.43 -0.33 20.29
N CYS A 294 6.73 0.09 21.53
CA CYS A 294 6.42 -0.71 22.73
C CYS A 294 4.92 -0.81 23.06
N GLY A 295 4.05 -0.09 22.34
CA GLY A 295 2.63 0.02 22.64
C GLY A 295 2.39 0.46 24.08
N THR A 296 1.58 -0.30 24.83
CA THR A 296 1.28 -0.03 26.25
C THR A 296 2.38 -0.48 27.22
N GLY A 297 3.56 -0.90 26.72
CA GLY A 297 4.74 -1.21 27.53
C GLY A 297 4.72 -2.57 28.24
N GLU A 298 3.88 -3.51 27.83
CA GLU A 298 3.77 -4.84 28.48
C GLU A 298 5.11 -5.61 28.48
N LEU A 299 5.83 -5.61 27.35
CA LEU A 299 7.13 -6.28 27.24
C LEU A 299 8.19 -5.59 28.11
N VAL A 300 8.24 -4.25 28.07
CA VAL A 300 9.13 -3.44 28.92
C VAL A 300 8.90 -3.77 30.39
N SER A 301 7.64 -3.81 30.84
CA SER A 301 7.28 -4.13 32.23
C SER A 301 7.81 -5.50 32.66
N ILE A 302 7.66 -6.52 31.81
CA ILE A 302 8.13 -7.88 32.12
C ILE A 302 9.67 -7.94 32.10
N LEU A 303 10.33 -7.33 31.12
CA LEU A 303 11.80 -7.31 31.07
C LEU A 303 12.41 -6.67 32.33
N ARG A 304 11.83 -5.55 32.81
CA ARG A 304 12.24 -4.91 34.07
C ARG A 304 12.04 -5.82 35.28
N LYS A 305 10.90 -6.51 35.39
CA LYS A 305 10.66 -7.52 36.45
C LYS A 305 11.66 -8.67 36.41
N THR A 306 12.28 -8.92 35.27
CA THR A 306 13.33 -9.93 35.12
C THR A 306 14.75 -9.39 35.33
N GLY A 307 14.90 -8.13 35.75
CA GLY A 307 16.19 -7.51 36.09
C GLY A 307 16.94 -6.88 34.91
N ILE A 308 16.29 -6.73 33.74
CA ILE A 308 16.85 -6.00 32.59
C ILE A 308 16.43 -4.54 32.69
N ASP A 309 17.36 -3.60 32.52
CA ASP A 309 17.03 -2.17 32.49
C ASP A 309 16.40 -1.78 31.14
N ALA A 310 15.10 -2.06 31.02
CA ALA A 310 14.35 -1.90 29.77
C ALA A 310 13.63 -0.55 29.69
N TYR A 311 13.59 0.00 28.47
CA TYR A 311 12.93 1.24 28.09
C TYR A 311 12.08 1.01 26.83
N GLY A 312 11.07 1.86 26.61
CA GLY A 312 10.20 1.79 25.44
C GLY A 312 10.07 3.12 24.70
N VAL A 313 9.90 3.05 23.38
CA VAL A 313 9.47 4.17 22.52
C VAL A 313 8.18 3.81 21.82
N GLU A 314 7.24 4.74 21.78
CA GLU A 314 5.97 4.55 21.09
C GLU A 314 5.57 5.85 20.37
N ILE A 315 5.05 5.74 19.15
CA ILE A 315 4.61 6.90 18.36
C ILE A 315 3.25 7.41 18.86
N SER A 316 2.42 6.53 19.39
CA SER A 316 1.10 6.86 19.93
C SER A 316 1.16 7.37 21.37
N GLU A 317 0.74 8.62 21.58
CA GLU A 317 0.52 9.14 22.94
C GLU A 317 -0.59 8.38 23.67
N HIS A 318 -1.65 7.97 22.97
CA HIS A 318 -2.74 7.20 23.56
C HIS A 318 -2.29 5.83 24.09
N ALA A 319 -1.35 5.17 23.43
CA ALA A 319 -0.76 3.94 23.95
C ALA A 319 -0.03 4.15 25.28
N LEU A 320 0.71 5.27 25.40
CA LEU A 320 1.43 5.65 26.60
C LEU A 320 0.47 6.05 27.74
N GLU A 321 -0.66 6.67 27.42
CA GLU A 321 -1.73 6.96 28.38
C GLU A 321 -2.37 5.70 28.94
N LEU A 322 -2.54 4.67 28.10
CA LEU A 322 -3.08 3.36 28.47
C LEU A 322 -2.06 2.46 29.20
N ALA A 323 -0.78 2.84 29.22
CA ALA A 323 0.27 2.06 29.88
C ALA A 323 0.09 2.04 31.41
N ASP A 324 0.51 0.94 32.03
CA ASP A 324 0.47 0.81 33.49
C ASP A 324 1.37 1.87 34.17
N LYS A 325 0.90 2.47 35.26
CA LYS A 325 1.62 3.54 35.97
C LYS A 325 3.03 3.12 36.41
N SER A 326 3.25 1.83 36.69
CA SER A 326 4.56 1.31 37.11
C SER A 326 5.59 1.27 35.99
N VAL A 327 5.17 1.16 34.72
CA VAL A 327 6.08 1.10 33.57
C VAL A 327 6.19 2.43 32.83
N ARG A 328 5.15 3.28 32.89
CA ARG A 328 5.07 4.56 32.18
C ARG A 328 6.31 5.46 32.32
N PRO A 329 7.01 5.58 33.48
CA PRO A 329 8.24 6.38 33.59
C PRO A 329 9.40 5.91 32.70
N PHE A 330 9.35 4.68 32.19
CA PHE A 330 10.37 4.09 31.32
C PHE A 330 9.98 4.11 29.83
N LEU A 331 8.83 4.69 29.51
CA LEU A 331 8.33 4.82 28.14
C LEU A 331 8.45 6.28 27.69
N ARG A 332 8.75 6.49 26.41
CA ARG A 332 8.85 7.81 25.79
C ARG A 332 8.05 7.87 24.51
N ASN A 333 7.46 9.03 24.21
CA ASN A 333 6.94 9.28 22.87
C ASN A 333 8.12 9.45 21.90
N GLY A 334 8.05 8.85 20.72
CA GLY A 334 9.08 9.00 19.71
C GLY A 334 8.81 8.22 18.43
N ASN A 335 9.53 8.57 17.37
CA ASN A 335 9.39 7.95 16.05
C ASN A 335 10.61 7.08 15.75
N ILE A 336 10.40 5.87 15.22
CA ILE A 336 11.51 4.96 14.86
C ILE A 336 12.48 5.55 13.83
N VAL A 337 12.03 6.51 13.00
CA VAL A 337 12.92 7.17 12.03
C VAL A 337 13.72 8.35 12.61
N ASP A 338 13.54 8.63 13.91
CA ASP A 338 14.26 9.66 14.66
C ASP A 338 14.16 9.34 16.17
N LEU A 339 14.96 8.37 16.62
CA LEU A 339 14.85 7.86 17.98
C LEU A 339 15.46 8.84 19.00
N PRO A 340 14.76 9.18 20.09
CA PRO A 340 15.19 10.19 21.07
C PRO A 340 16.22 9.65 22.07
N PHE A 341 17.27 9.01 21.54
CA PHE A 341 18.38 8.42 22.28
C PHE A 341 19.69 8.63 21.55
N GLU A 342 20.76 8.68 22.33
CA GLU A 342 22.11 8.79 21.80
C GLU A 342 22.55 7.51 21.09
N THR A 343 23.51 7.66 20.18
CA THR A 343 24.20 6.55 19.54
C THR A 343 24.78 5.60 20.59
N ASN A 344 24.69 4.28 20.37
CA ASN A 344 25.22 3.27 21.29
C ASN A 344 24.66 3.42 22.72
N SER A 345 23.35 3.61 22.90
CA SER A 345 22.71 3.70 24.23
C SER A 345 22.37 2.33 24.82
N PHE A 346 21.99 1.35 23.99
CA PHE A 346 21.39 0.08 24.45
C PHE A 346 22.17 -1.16 24.01
N ASP A 347 22.37 -2.12 24.91
CA ASP A 347 22.96 -3.42 24.57
C ASP A 347 22.09 -4.20 23.57
N LEU A 348 20.77 -4.06 23.68
CA LEU A 348 19.78 -4.70 22.79
C LEU A 348 18.70 -3.71 22.35
N VAL A 349 18.41 -3.67 21.05
CA VAL A 349 17.26 -2.95 20.48
C VAL A 349 16.28 -3.96 19.89
N LEU A 350 15.00 -3.80 20.22
CA LEU A 350 13.91 -4.65 19.77
C LEU A 350 12.96 -3.83 18.88
N THR A 351 12.46 -4.44 17.82
CA THR A 351 11.29 -3.93 17.10
C THR A 351 10.33 -5.11 16.88
N PHE A 352 9.24 -5.17 17.62
CA PHE A 352 8.27 -6.26 17.48
C PHE A 352 7.00 -5.76 16.83
N ASP A 353 6.76 -6.24 15.61
CA ASP A 353 5.61 -5.88 14.79
C ASP A 353 5.53 -4.34 14.54
N VAL A 354 6.61 -3.77 13.98
CA VAL A 354 6.76 -2.32 13.75
C VAL A 354 7.18 -2.01 12.31
N LEU A 355 8.21 -2.68 11.80
CA LEU A 355 8.78 -2.35 10.48
C LEU A 355 7.80 -2.60 9.33
N GLU A 356 6.87 -3.55 9.49
CA GLU A 356 5.77 -3.80 8.54
C GLU A 356 4.73 -2.67 8.48
N HIS A 357 4.70 -1.79 9.49
CA HIS A 357 3.81 -0.63 9.51
C HIS A 357 4.42 0.61 8.85
N LEU A 358 5.72 0.56 8.55
CA LEU A 358 6.40 1.68 7.92
C LEU A 358 6.17 1.67 6.41
N GLU A 359 6.02 2.88 5.86
CA GLU A 359 6.16 3.08 4.42
C GLU A 359 7.55 2.61 3.96
N ARG A 360 7.64 1.99 2.78
CA ARG A 360 8.88 1.40 2.30
C ARG A 360 10.06 2.39 2.26
N GLY A 361 9.82 3.64 1.90
CA GLY A 361 10.83 4.70 1.92
C GLY A 361 11.39 5.04 3.31
N LYS A 362 10.65 4.75 4.38
CA LYS A 362 11.07 4.98 5.78
C LYS A 362 11.82 3.80 6.39
N ILE A 363 11.71 2.59 5.80
CA ILE A 363 12.30 1.36 6.35
C ILE A 363 13.81 1.50 6.53
N LYS A 364 14.53 2.02 5.53
CA LYS A 364 16.00 2.13 5.62
C LYS A 364 16.40 3.00 6.81
N LYS A 365 15.83 4.21 6.91
CA LYS A 365 16.13 5.15 8.00
C LYS A 365 15.76 4.57 9.37
N ALA A 366 14.64 3.86 9.47
CA ALA A 366 14.25 3.16 10.70
C ALA A 366 15.27 2.10 11.12
N ILE A 367 15.77 1.28 10.18
CA ILE A 367 16.81 0.29 10.46
C ILE A 367 18.11 1.00 10.88
N ASP A 368 18.53 2.04 10.16
CA ASP A 368 19.71 2.86 10.49
C ASP A 368 19.61 3.40 11.92
N GLU A 369 18.46 3.94 12.33
CA GLU A 369 18.22 4.43 13.69
C GLU A 369 18.30 3.32 14.75
N THR A 370 17.72 2.14 14.49
CA THR A 370 17.86 0.99 15.41
C THR A 370 19.30 0.50 15.55
N ILE A 371 20.08 0.56 14.46
CA ILE A 371 21.50 0.24 14.48
C ILE A 371 22.26 1.33 15.25
N ARG A 372 21.95 2.61 15.01
CA ARG A 372 22.59 3.76 15.66
C ARG A 372 22.51 3.66 17.18
N VAL A 373 21.32 3.47 17.73
CA VAL A 373 21.11 3.44 19.19
C VAL A 373 21.54 2.11 19.84
N SER A 374 21.71 1.03 19.06
CA SER A 374 22.24 -0.25 19.55
C SER A 374 23.76 -0.21 19.73
N LYS A 375 24.26 -0.82 20.80
CA LYS A 375 25.68 -1.10 21.05
C LYS A 375 26.12 -2.42 20.45
N LYS A 376 25.24 -3.43 20.44
CA LYS A 376 25.63 -4.82 20.18
C LYS A 376 24.63 -5.57 19.33
N THR A 377 23.38 -5.68 19.79
CA THR A 377 22.40 -6.60 19.19
C THR A 377 21.12 -5.85 18.81
N ILE A 378 20.55 -6.22 17.67
CA ILE A 378 19.24 -5.74 17.23
C ILE A 378 18.38 -6.96 16.89
N MET A 379 17.14 -6.99 17.36
CA MET A 379 16.21 -8.07 17.08
C MET A 379 14.91 -7.53 16.51
N HIS A 380 14.67 -7.84 15.24
CA HIS A 380 13.44 -7.48 14.53
C HIS A 380 12.52 -8.70 14.45
N LYS A 381 11.30 -8.58 14.98
CA LYS A 381 10.19 -9.51 14.70
C LYS A 381 9.22 -8.80 13.77
N ILE A 382 8.98 -9.39 12.59
CA ILE A 382 8.23 -8.74 11.51
C ILE A 382 7.14 -9.68 10.99
N TYR A 383 5.97 -9.13 10.72
CA TYR A 383 4.93 -9.80 9.95
C TYR A 383 5.29 -9.87 8.46
N THR A 384 5.54 -11.09 7.95
CA THR A 384 5.94 -11.35 6.55
C THR A 384 4.87 -12.09 5.76
N LYS A 385 4.98 -12.11 4.42
CA LYS A 385 4.06 -12.88 3.55
C LYS A 385 3.97 -14.36 3.93
N GLU A 386 5.05 -14.94 4.42
CA GLU A 386 5.09 -16.32 4.87
C GLU A 386 4.16 -16.54 6.08
N ASN A 387 3.91 -15.51 6.90
CA ASN A 387 3.02 -15.57 8.06
C ASN A 387 1.51 -15.46 7.69
N ILE A 388 1.13 -15.70 6.43
CA ILE A 388 -0.24 -15.57 5.93
C ILE A 388 -1.25 -16.46 6.67
N TRP A 389 -0.85 -17.60 7.25
CA TRP A 389 -1.74 -18.43 8.09
C TRP A 389 -2.31 -17.63 9.27
N ILE A 390 -1.61 -16.59 9.75
CA ILE A 390 -2.09 -15.71 10.81
C ILE A 390 -3.40 -15.02 10.40
N ARG A 391 -3.62 -14.76 9.09
CA ARG A 391 -4.88 -14.21 8.55
C ARG A 391 -6.07 -15.16 8.69
N LEU A 392 -5.85 -16.47 8.85
CA LEU A 392 -6.95 -17.41 9.14
C LEU A 392 -7.48 -17.25 10.56
N PHE A 393 -6.66 -16.69 11.45
CA PHE A 393 -6.97 -16.49 12.87
C PHE A 393 -7.12 -15.01 13.25
N HIS A 394 -6.76 -14.08 12.36
CA HIS A 394 -6.78 -12.63 12.58
C HIS A 394 -7.39 -11.91 11.37
N SER A 395 -8.16 -10.84 11.63
CA SER A 395 -8.63 -9.91 10.59
C SER A 395 -7.47 -9.17 9.89
N LYS A 396 -7.75 -8.57 8.72
CA LYS A 396 -6.78 -7.83 7.88
C LYS A 396 -6.35 -6.49 8.50
N ASP A 397 -5.18 -6.42 9.13
CA ASP A 397 -4.69 -5.16 9.74
C ASP A 397 -4.29 -4.17 8.65
N PHE A 398 -4.97 -3.01 8.62
CA PHE A 398 -4.77 -2.00 7.58
C PHE A 398 -3.52 -1.17 7.80
N SER A 399 -2.98 -1.15 9.01
CA SER A 399 -1.74 -0.45 9.31
C SER A 399 -0.50 -1.19 8.80
N HIS A 400 -0.63 -2.46 8.36
CA HIS A 400 0.46 -3.19 7.71
C HIS A 400 0.69 -2.71 6.26
N LEU A 401 1.55 -1.71 6.10
CA LEU A 401 1.93 -1.13 4.81
C LEU A 401 2.92 -1.99 4.02
N SER A 402 3.85 -2.64 4.71
CA SER A 402 5.06 -3.24 4.13
C SER A 402 5.14 -4.76 4.36
N ILE A 403 4.08 -5.49 3.98
CA ILE A 403 4.06 -6.96 4.07
C ILE A 403 4.88 -7.59 2.94
N PHE A 404 6.18 -7.71 3.19
CA PHE A 404 7.14 -8.33 2.27
C PHE A 404 7.53 -9.75 2.69
N THR A 405 8.26 -10.45 1.82
CA THR A 405 8.77 -11.81 2.12
C THR A 405 9.94 -11.76 3.10
N LYS A 406 10.26 -12.88 3.76
CA LYS A 406 11.46 -13.00 4.59
C LYS A 406 12.73 -12.65 3.81
N ASN A 407 12.81 -13.04 2.53
CA ASN A 407 13.96 -12.76 1.68
C ASN A 407 14.12 -11.27 1.37
N PHE A 408 13.03 -10.53 1.22
CA PHE A 408 13.10 -9.07 1.10
C PHE A 408 13.77 -8.45 2.33
N TRP A 409 13.29 -8.79 3.53
CA TRP A 409 13.83 -8.25 4.78
C TRP A 409 15.30 -8.63 4.99
N LYS A 410 15.69 -9.88 4.68
CA LYS A 410 17.11 -10.28 4.72
C LYS A 410 17.98 -9.40 3.83
N ARG A 411 17.56 -9.15 2.57
CA ARG A 411 18.31 -8.27 1.66
C ARG A 411 18.39 -6.86 2.21
N LYS A 412 17.27 -6.31 2.70
CA LYS A 412 17.26 -4.98 3.32
C LYS A 412 18.25 -4.89 4.47
N PHE A 413 18.28 -5.85 5.39
CA PHE A 413 19.27 -5.85 6.48
C PHE A 413 20.72 -5.94 6.01
N MET A 414 20.99 -6.64 4.90
CA MET A 414 22.33 -6.75 4.33
C MET A 414 22.80 -5.47 3.61
N GLU A 415 21.91 -4.51 3.31
CA GLU A 415 22.27 -3.20 2.75
C GLU A 415 22.95 -2.28 3.78
N HIS A 416 22.90 -2.61 5.07
CA HIS A 416 23.47 -1.80 6.14
C HIS A 416 24.88 -2.30 6.54
N PRO A 417 25.95 -1.56 6.22
CA PRO A 417 27.32 -2.04 6.43
C PRO A 417 27.67 -2.19 7.92
N ASP A 418 27.03 -1.43 8.81
CA ASP A 418 27.32 -1.38 10.25
C ASP A 418 26.68 -2.51 11.05
N ALA A 419 25.96 -3.43 10.39
CA ALA A 419 25.35 -4.57 11.04
C ALA A 419 25.51 -5.85 10.21
N ALA A 420 25.53 -6.99 10.89
CA ALA A 420 25.62 -8.31 10.27
C ALA A 420 24.44 -9.17 10.72
N LEU A 421 23.65 -9.64 9.75
CA LEU A 421 22.55 -10.59 10.00
C LEU A 421 23.13 -11.93 10.48
N GLN A 422 22.68 -12.36 11.66
CA GLN A 422 23.13 -13.60 12.29
C GLN A 422 22.33 -14.80 11.76
N ARG A 423 22.98 -15.97 11.69
CA ARG A 423 22.27 -17.23 11.45
C ARG A 423 21.49 -17.58 12.72
N ASN A 424 20.17 -17.63 12.61
CA ASN A 424 19.27 -17.99 13.71
C ASN A 424 19.49 -19.45 14.16
N SER A 425 20.39 -19.69 15.11
CA SER A 425 20.53 -20.99 15.80
C SER A 425 19.79 -21.05 17.14
N ILE A 426 19.52 -19.90 17.77
CA ILE A 426 19.06 -19.81 19.16
C ILE A 426 17.52 -19.86 19.28
N PHE A 427 16.80 -19.26 18.32
CA PHE A 427 15.34 -19.18 18.34
C PHE A 427 14.73 -20.33 17.50
N HIS A 428 14.72 -21.55 18.05
CA HIS A 428 13.98 -22.69 17.47
C HIS A 428 12.46 -22.61 17.77
N LEU A 429 11.86 -21.43 17.62
CA LEU A 429 10.41 -21.36 17.41
C LEU A 429 10.11 -22.06 16.07
N PRO A 430 8.98 -22.78 15.93
CA PRO A 430 8.58 -23.32 14.64
C PRO A 430 8.67 -22.21 13.58
N ARG A 431 9.41 -22.43 12.50
CA ARG A 431 9.59 -21.47 11.39
C ARG A 431 8.26 -20.96 10.80
N ILE A 432 7.18 -21.67 11.12
CA ILE A 432 5.76 -21.46 10.80
C ILE A 432 5.06 -20.56 11.86
N MET A 433 5.73 -19.84 12.76
CA MET A 433 5.01 -18.91 13.66
C MET A 433 5.51 -17.47 13.59
N GLU A 434 6.82 -17.22 13.65
CA GLU A 434 7.37 -15.86 13.72
C GLU A 434 8.53 -15.67 12.74
N SER A 435 8.69 -14.45 12.24
CA SER A 435 9.84 -14.05 11.42
C SER A 435 10.73 -13.15 12.23
N ILE A 436 11.74 -13.76 12.85
CA ILE A 436 12.73 -13.08 13.69
C ILE A 436 14.03 -12.93 12.90
N PHE A 437 14.60 -11.73 12.92
CA PHE A 437 15.88 -11.39 12.34
C PHE A 437 16.77 -10.82 13.44
N LEU A 438 17.89 -11.49 13.69
CA LEU A 438 18.88 -11.08 14.69
C LEU A 438 20.07 -10.45 13.96
N LEU A 439 20.40 -9.21 14.29
CA LEU A 439 21.55 -8.49 13.76
C LEU A 439 22.55 -8.25 14.89
N LYS A 440 23.83 -8.33 14.55
CA LYS A 440 24.93 -7.90 15.41
C LYS A 440 25.54 -6.64 14.81
N LYS A 441 25.65 -5.57 15.58
CA LYS A 441 26.37 -4.35 15.18
C LYS A 441 27.87 -4.67 15.06
N LYS A 442 28.50 -4.15 14.01
CA LYS A 442 29.93 -4.38 13.73
C LYS A 442 30.84 -3.54 14.61
#